data_AF-A0A2K5P9N8-F1
#
_entry.id   AF-A0A2K5P9N8-F1
#
_cell.length_a   1.000
_cell.length_b   1.000
_cell.length_c   1.000
_cell.angle_alpha   90.00
_cell.angle_beta   90.00
_cell.angle_gamma   90.00
#
_symmetry.space_group_name_H-M   'P 1'
#
loop_
_entity.id
_entity.type
_entity.pdbx_description
1 polymer ?
#
loop_
_entity_poly.entity_id
_entity_poly.type
_entity_poly.pdbx_seq_one_letter_code
_entity_poly.pdbx_strand_id
1 'polypeptide(L)'
;VSCNVSVDKEQKLSKREKENGCILETLYCTGCSLNLGYVYRCTPKNLDYKRDLFCLSVEAIESYVLGSSEKQIVSEDKELFNLESRVEIEKSLKQMEDVLQALQMKLWEVESKLSFATCKS
;
A
#
# COMPACT_ATOMS: atom_id res chain seq x y z
N VAL A 1 5.53 -27.28 -4.47
CA VAL A 1 5.78 -26.40 -5.63
C VAL A 1 4.50 -26.36 -6.45
N SER A 2 3.94 -25.18 -6.72
CA SER A 2 2.64 -25.03 -7.40
C SER A 2 2.81 -25.05 -8.92
N CYS A 3 1.71 -24.94 -9.68
CA CYS A 3 1.79 -24.80 -11.14
C CYS A 3 2.42 -23.47 -11.61
N ASN A 4 2.44 -22.44 -10.76
CA ASN A 4 2.86 -21.08 -11.14
C ASN A 4 4.29 -20.75 -10.70
N VAL A 5 4.87 -21.55 -9.81
CA VAL A 5 6.21 -21.33 -9.25
C VAL A 5 6.98 -22.62 -9.38
N SER A 6 8.16 -22.59 -9.98
CA SER A 6 9.12 -23.69 -10.01
C SER A 6 10.30 -23.41 -9.10
N VAL A 7 10.84 -24.45 -8.46
CA VAL A 7 12.07 -24.36 -7.65
C VAL A 7 13.22 -24.90 -8.48
N ASP A 8 14.30 -24.12 -8.57
CA ASP A 8 15.55 -24.53 -9.19
C ASP A 8 16.14 -25.74 -8.45
N LYS A 9 16.65 -26.71 -9.19
CA LYS A 9 17.34 -27.87 -8.62
C LYS A 9 18.76 -27.51 -8.17
N GLU A 10 19.31 -26.42 -8.71
CA GLU A 10 20.63 -25.95 -8.33
C GLU A 10 20.59 -25.21 -6.99
N GLN A 11 21.43 -25.67 -6.06
CA GLN A 11 21.65 -25.03 -4.77
C GLN A 11 22.80 -24.03 -4.85
N LYS A 12 22.60 -22.82 -4.33
CA LYS A 12 23.55 -21.71 -4.39
C LYS A 12 23.89 -21.23 -2.99
N LEU A 13 25.16 -20.90 -2.74
CA LEU A 13 25.57 -20.24 -1.51
C LEU A 13 25.15 -18.76 -1.57
N SER A 14 24.53 -18.24 -0.51
CA SER A 14 24.21 -16.81 -0.45
C SER A 14 25.50 -15.98 -0.45
N LYS A 15 25.53 -14.95 -1.30
CA LYS A 15 26.60 -13.94 -1.38
C LYS A 15 26.24 -12.64 -0.65
N ARG A 16 25.05 -12.57 -0.06
CA ARG A 16 24.55 -11.35 0.60
C ARG A 16 25.17 -11.21 1.98
N GLU A 17 25.53 -9.99 2.33
CA GLU A 17 25.99 -9.66 3.67
C GLU A 17 24.92 -10.07 4.70
N LYS A 18 25.34 -10.66 5.84
CA LYS A 18 24.47 -11.22 6.89
C LYS A 18 23.71 -12.51 6.53
N GLU A 19 23.90 -13.05 5.33
CA GLU A 19 23.35 -14.36 4.94
C GLU A 19 24.45 -15.40 4.64
N ASN A 20 25.69 -15.10 5.04
CA ASN A 20 26.83 -15.98 4.86
C ASN A 20 26.56 -17.38 5.43
N GLY A 21 26.86 -18.41 4.64
CA GLY A 21 26.62 -19.81 4.99
C GLY A 21 25.21 -20.32 4.70
N CYS A 22 24.31 -19.48 4.17
CA CYS A 22 23.00 -19.95 3.72
C CYS A 22 23.10 -20.69 2.39
N ILE A 23 22.36 -21.79 2.26
CA ILE A 23 22.15 -22.50 0.99
C ILE A 23 20.76 -22.18 0.48
N LEU A 24 20.68 -21.73 -0.76
CA LEU A 24 19.48 -21.20 -1.41
C LEU A 24 19.09 -22.04 -2.62
N GLU A 25 17.80 -22.25 -2.82
CA GLU A 25 17.23 -22.70 -4.08
C GLU A 25 16.45 -21.53 -4.70
N THR A 26 16.63 -21.30 -6.01
CA THR A 26 16.00 -20.14 -6.69
C THR A 26 14.54 -20.44 -7.02
N LEU A 27 13.65 -19.47 -6.85
CA LEU A 27 12.25 -19.55 -7.24
C LEU A 27 12.06 -18.85 -8.58
N TYR A 28 11.37 -19.52 -9.51
CA TYR A 28 11.03 -18.95 -10.81
C TYR A 28 9.53 -18.97 -11.06
N CYS A 29 9.03 -17.93 -11.72
CA CYS A 29 7.70 -17.93 -12.31
C CYS A 29 7.68 -18.91 -13.49
N THR A 30 6.74 -19.84 -13.52
CA THR A 30 6.63 -20.81 -14.63
C THR A 30 6.14 -20.15 -15.93
N GLY A 31 5.45 -19.00 -15.84
CA GLY A 31 4.92 -18.28 -17.00
C GLY A 31 5.95 -17.39 -17.72
N CYS A 32 6.88 -16.78 -16.98
CA CYS A 32 7.84 -15.81 -17.57
C CYS A 32 9.30 -16.05 -17.19
N SER A 33 9.61 -17.10 -16.44
CA SER A 33 10.96 -17.45 -15.96
C SER A 33 11.65 -16.35 -15.14
N LEU A 34 10.90 -15.37 -14.64
CA LEU A 34 11.41 -14.34 -13.74
C LEU A 34 11.83 -14.97 -12.40
N ASN A 35 12.98 -14.55 -11.87
CA ASN A 35 13.41 -14.92 -10.52
C ASN A 35 12.50 -14.22 -9.49
N LEU A 36 11.70 -15.02 -8.78
CA LEU A 36 10.76 -14.54 -7.77
C LEU A 36 11.39 -14.43 -6.38
N GLY A 37 12.55 -15.03 -6.14
CA GLY A 37 13.19 -15.09 -4.82
C GLY A 37 13.85 -16.43 -4.54
N TYR A 38 13.87 -16.83 -3.26
CA TYR A 38 14.65 -18.00 -2.81
C TYR A 38 13.94 -18.80 -1.72
N VAL A 39 14.29 -20.09 -1.61
CA VAL A 39 14.03 -20.92 -0.43
C VAL A 39 15.35 -21.20 0.26
N TYR A 40 15.42 -20.92 1.57
CA TYR A 40 16.62 -21.15 2.38
C TYR A 40 16.59 -22.59 2.90
N ARG A 41 17.50 -23.44 2.41
CA ARG A 41 17.63 -24.85 2.82
C ARG A 41 18.51 -25.05 4.03
N CYS A 42 19.61 -24.32 4.08
CA CYS A 42 20.49 -24.28 5.24
C CYS A 42 20.59 -22.83 5.71
N THR A 43 20.43 -22.63 7.01
CA THR A 43 20.46 -21.33 7.67
C THR A 43 21.29 -21.41 8.95
N PRO A 44 22.02 -20.35 9.31
CA PRO A 44 22.51 -20.18 10.67
C PRO A 44 21.34 -19.91 11.63
N LYS A 45 21.54 -20.16 12.93
CA LYS A 45 20.48 -20.07 13.96
C LYS A 45 19.72 -18.73 13.96
N ASN A 46 20.39 -17.63 13.65
CA ASN A 46 19.78 -16.29 13.59
C ASN A 46 18.89 -16.08 12.36
N LEU A 47 18.91 -16.98 11.37
CA LEU A 47 18.10 -16.96 10.16
C LEU A 47 17.16 -18.17 10.04
N ASP A 48 17.04 -19.00 11.08
CA ASP A 48 16.16 -20.17 11.08
C ASP A 48 14.68 -19.81 10.83
N TYR A 49 14.29 -18.57 11.13
CA TYR A 49 12.96 -18.06 10.80
C TYR A 49 12.69 -17.98 9.29
N LYS A 50 13.71 -18.06 8.43
CA LYS A 50 13.57 -18.12 6.96
C LYS A 50 13.62 -19.56 6.41
N ARG A 51 14.05 -20.53 7.21
CA ARG A 51 14.34 -21.89 6.72
C ARG A 51 13.07 -22.56 6.19
N ASP A 52 13.19 -23.16 5.01
CA ASP A 52 12.11 -23.84 4.29
C ASP A 52 10.87 -22.96 4.02
N LEU A 53 11.01 -21.63 4.08
CA LEU A 53 9.99 -20.68 3.68
C LEU A 53 10.26 -20.12 2.28
N PHE A 54 9.19 -19.64 1.63
CA PHE A 54 9.28 -18.90 0.37
C PHE A 54 9.62 -17.43 0.65
N CYS A 55 10.87 -17.04 0.39
CA CYS A 55 11.32 -15.66 0.53
C CYS A 55 11.25 -14.96 -0.84
N LEU A 56 10.17 -14.24 -1.09
CA LEU A 56 9.93 -13.54 -2.35
C LEU A 56 10.67 -12.20 -2.41
N SER A 57 11.17 -11.85 -3.60
CA SER A 57 11.73 -10.53 -3.88
C SER A 57 10.60 -9.52 -4.08
N VAL A 58 10.62 -8.41 -3.32
CA VAL A 58 9.61 -7.35 -3.42
C VAL A 58 9.58 -6.75 -4.83
N GLU A 59 10.74 -6.60 -5.46
CA GLU A 59 10.86 -6.06 -6.82
C GLU A 59 10.24 -6.97 -7.89
N ALA A 60 10.04 -8.25 -7.59
CA ALA A 60 9.52 -9.25 -8.55
C ALA A 60 8.03 -9.55 -8.34
N ILE A 61 7.37 -8.97 -7.33
CA ILE A 61 6.01 -9.30 -6.94
C ILE A 61 5.17 -8.02 -6.83
N GLU A 62 3.97 -8.07 -7.41
CA GLU A 62 2.94 -7.08 -7.18
C GLU A 62 1.86 -7.68 -6.27
N SER A 63 1.44 -6.92 -5.25
CA SER A 63 0.38 -7.34 -4.34
C SER A 63 -0.92 -6.60 -4.67
N TYR A 64 -2.01 -7.36 -4.80
CA TYR A 64 -3.34 -6.82 -5.02
C TYR A 64 -4.23 -7.20 -3.84
N VAL A 65 -4.82 -6.19 -3.20
CA VAL A 65 -5.77 -6.40 -2.09
C VAL A 65 -7.17 -6.44 -2.68
N LEU A 66 -7.88 -7.55 -2.49
CA LEU A 66 -9.26 -7.68 -2.99
C LEU A 66 -10.16 -6.59 -2.38
N GLY A 67 -10.95 -5.92 -3.24
CA GLY A 67 -11.81 -4.80 -2.82
C GLY A 67 -11.07 -3.47 -2.64
N SER A 68 -9.83 -3.34 -3.14
CA SER A 68 -9.07 -2.09 -3.10
C SER A 68 -9.23 -1.22 -4.34
N SER A 69 -10.23 -1.45 -5.19
CA SER A 69 -10.47 -0.65 -6.42
C SER A 69 -10.60 0.86 -6.15
N GLU A 70 -11.00 1.24 -4.93
CA GLU A 70 -11.15 2.62 -4.47
C GLU A 70 -9.96 3.13 -3.66
N LYS A 71 -9.00 2.26 -3.33
CA LYS A 71 -7.84 2.59 -2.49
C LYS A 71 -6.61 2.76 -3.37
N GLN A 72 -6.20 4.01 -3.55
CA GLN A 72 -4.95 4.36 -4.21
C GLN A 72 -3.77 3.66 -3.50
N ILE A 73 -2.84 3.07 -4.25
CA ILE A 73 -1.60 2.50 -3.70
C ILE A 73 -0.89 3.64 -2.97
N VAL A 74 -0.89 3.58 -1.65
CA VAL A 74 -0.28 4.57 -0.78
C VAL A 74 1.23 4.34 -0.85
N SER A 75 1.96 5.30 -1.40
CA SER A 75 3.43 5.34 -1.37
C SER A 75 3.94 5.24 0.08
N GLU A 76 5.07 4.56 0.30
CA GLU A 76 5.68 4.34 1.62
C GLU A 76 5.93 5.64 2.43
N ASP A 77 5.99 6.80 1.76
CA ASP A 77 6.18 8.13 2.38
C ASP A 77 4.92 8.75 3.01
N LYS A 78 3.76 8.09 2.97
CA LYS A 78 2.54 8.62 3.60
C LYS A 78 2.45 8.12 5.04
N GLU A 79 2.50 9.07 5.98
CA GLU A 79 2.21 8.85 7.40
C GLU A 79 1.01 7.91 7.55
N LEU A 80 1.24 6.80 8.26
CA LEU A 80 0.22 5.80 8.56
C LEU A 80 -0.89 6.46 9.38
N PHE A 81 -1.98 6.83 8.72
CA PHE A 81 -3.18 7.30 9.40
C PHE A 81 -3.74 6.17 10.26
N ASN A 82 -3.55 6.28 11.57
CA ASN A 82 -4.14 5.36 12.55
C ASN A 82 -5.66 5.58 12.66
N LEU A 83 -6.38 4.62 13.26
CA LEU A 83 -7.85 4.68 13.37
C LEU A 83 -8.35 5.96 14.06
N GLU A 84 -7.58 6.48 15.00
CA GLU A 84 -7.88 7.70 15.75
C GLU A 84 -7.79 8.95 14.86
N SER A 85 -6.76 9.04 14.01
CA SER A 85 -6.58 10.14 13.04
C SER A 85 -7.70 10.22 12.00
N ARG A 86 -8.33 9.08 11.63
CA ARG A 86 -9.48 9.07 10.72
C ARG A 86 -10.69 9.79 11.31
N VAL A 87 -10.97 9.56 12.60
CA VAL A 87 -12.11 10.17 13.30
C VAL A 87 -11.93 11.69 13.37
N GLU A 88 -10.70 12.16 13.61
CA GLU A 88 -10.38 13.59 13.64
C GLU A 88 -10.55 14.26 12.27
N ILE A 89 -10.12 13.58 11.19
CA ILE A 89 -10.28 14.07 9.82
C ILE A 89 -11.76 14.12 9.43
N GLU A 90 -12.53 13.07 9.71
CA GLU A 90 -13.98 13.04 9.44
C GLU A 90 -14.71 14.16 10.18
N LYS A 91 -14.34 14.43 11.43
CA LYS A 91 -14.86 15.57 12.19
C LYS A 91 -14.50 16.92 11.55
N SER A 92 -13.26 17.09 11.09
CA SER A 92 -12.82 18.32 10.42
C SER A 92 -13.55 18.55 9.10
N LEU A 93 -13.75 17.49 8.31
CA LEU A 93 -14.54 17.54 7.07
C LEU A 93 -15.99 17.96 7.34
N LYS A 94 -16.60 17.41 8.41
CA LYS A 94 -17.96 17.79 8.77
C LYS A 94 -18.07 19.26 9.18
N GLN A 95 -17.10 19.75 9.95
CA GLN A 95 -17.03 21.17 10.31
C GLN A 95 -16.85 22.07 9.08
N MET A 96 -16.03 21.67 8.10
CA MET A 96 -15.89 22.42 6.85
C MET A 96 -17.19 22.46 6.05
N GLU A 97 -17.90 21.34 5.96
CA GLU A 97 -19.20 21.26 5.28
C GLU A 97 -20.22 22.23 5.90
N ASP A 98 -20.32 22.24 7.22
CA ASP A 98 -21.26 23.10 7.94
C ASP A 98 -20.93 24.60 7.75
N VAL A 99 -19.63 24.95 7.73
CA VAL A 99 -19.17 26.33 7.42
C VAL A 99 -19.53 26.72 5.99
N LEU A 100 -19.34 25.82 5.03
CA LEU A 100 -19.67 26.07 3.62
C LEU A 100 -21.18 26.29 3.43
N GLN A 101 -22.02 25.49 4.07
CA GLN A 101 -23.48 25.69 4.06
C GLN A 101 -23.87 27.04 4.68
N ALA A 102 -23.25 27.43 5.79
CA ALA A 102 -23.50 28.72 6.41
C ALA A 102 -23.13 29.89 5.49
N LEU A 103 -21.97 29.81 4.84
CA LEU A 103 -21.54 30.82 3.87
C LEU A 103 -22.47 30.89 2.65
N GLN A 104 -22.93 29.75 2.15
CA GLN A 104 -23.88 29.68 1.04
C GLN A 104 -25.21 30.35 1.39
N MET A 105 -25.74 30.11 2.61
CA MET A 105 -26.96 30.79 3.08
C MET A 105 -26.76 32.30 3.19
N LYS A 106 -25.60 32.75 3.67
CA LYS A 106 -25.28 34.18 3.78
C LYS A 106 -25.14 34.85 2.40
N LEU A 107 -24.52 34.17 1.44
CA LEU A 107 -24.43 34.66 0.06
C LEU A 107 -25.81 34.81 -0.57
N TRP A 108 -26.69 33.82 -0.42
CA TRP A 108 -28.06 33.90 -0.90
C TRP A 108 -28.83 35.09 -0.30
N GLU A 109 -28.68 35.30 1.01
CA GLU A 109 -29.30 36.44 1.70
C GLU A 109 -28.81 37.78 1.13
N VAL A 110 -27.51 37.91 0.86
CA VAL A 110 -26.92 39.12 0.27
C VAL A 110 -27.38 39.32 -1.17
N GLU A 111 -27.34 38.29 -2.00
CA GLU A 111 -27.78 38.34 -3.41
C GLU A 111 -29.24 38.73 -3.53
N SER A 112 -30.11 38.16 -2.68
CA SER A 112 -31.53 38.51 -2.66
C SER A 112 -31.74 39.99 -2.31
N LYS A 113 -31.07 40.51 -1.27
CA LYS A 113 -31.15 41.93 -0.88
C LYS A 113 -30.60 42.87 -1.95
N LEU A 114 -29.53 42.47 -2.63
CA LEU A 114 -28.95 43.23 -3.72
C LEU A 114 -29.90 43.30 -4.92
N SER A 115 -30.52 42.18 -5.31
CA SER A 115 -31.50 42.13 -6.40
C SER A 115 -32.73 42.99 -6.12
N PHE A 116 -33.18 43.06 -4.86
CA PHE A 116 -34.27 43.95 -4.45
C PHE A 116 -33.88 45.44 -4.44
N ALA A 117 -32.61 45.77 -4.20
CA ALA A 117 -32.14 47.16 -4.22
C ALA A 117 -32.04 47.72 -5.64
N THR A 118 -31.68 46.88 -6.63
CA THR A 118 -31.56 47.28 -8.03
C THR A 118 -32.92 47.58 -8.69
N CYS A 119 -34.02 47.00 -8.21
CA CYS A 119 -35.38 47.25 -8.73
C CYS A 119 -36.04 48.54 -8.18
N LYS A 120 -35.40 49.26 -7.25
CA LYS A 120 -35.94 50.48 -6.62
C LYS A 120 -35.22 51.78 -7.05
N SER A 121 -34.35 51.72 -8.05
CA SER A 121 -33.73 52.89 -8.70
C SER A 121 -34.37 53.19 -10.05
#